data_AF-A0A1F4JUN7-F1
#
_entry.id   AF-A0A1F4JUN7-F1
#
_cell.length_a   1.000
_cell.length_b   1.000
_cell.length_c   1.000
_cell.angle_alpha   90.00
_cell.angle_beta   90.00
_cell.angle_gamma   90.00
#
_symmetry.space_group_name_H-M   'P 1'
#
loop_
_entity.id
_entity.type
_entity.pdbx_description
1 polymer ?
#
loop_
_entity_poly.entity_id
_entity_poly.type
_entity_poly.pdbx_seq_one_letter_code
_entity_poly.pdbx_strand_id
1 'polypeptide(L)'
;MTVKLRTVGIAVLLALVLAAAGAGLVVYSGIYNISATAQHTKPVFQLLEYAMRRSVKLRTDSITVPDLSDRQRILRGAGHYNSHCLQCHGAPGVSPHALAFGMTPAPVNLVSTAREWLAADIYWVIKHGIKMSGMPAWEYQMSDQDIWDIVAFVEMTPTLSPKEYAALSNESAEQHANRQKHTRKPSMAAAPPPSAPASLPPSVPASIRQQGALLGDAKAGRRAAGQYLCATCHEIPGIVGANRHVGPPLNGIGSRKYIAGIISNNPENMVRWLQNPQQLDPLSAMPDLGVTEKDARDISAYLYTLDDVE
;
A
#
# COMPACT_ATOMS: atom_id res chain seq x y z
N MET A 1 31.25 -36.34 -28.05
CA MET A 1 31.25 -36.64 -26.61
C MET A 1 29.85 -37.04 -26.18
N THR A 2 29.58 -38.31 -25.90
CA THR A 2 28.29 -38.74 -25.32
C THR A 2 28.38 -38.64 -23.80
N VAL A 3 27.80 -37.60 -23.21
CA VAL A 3 27.68 -37.51 -21.74
C VAL A 3 26.78 -38.65 -21.28
N LYS A 4 27.30 -39.53 -20.42
CA LYS A 4 26.53 -40.66 -19.89
C LYS A 4 25.44 -40.12 -18.95
N LEU A 5 24.21 -40.61 -19.09
CA LEU A 5 23.07 -40.19 -18.26
C LEU A 5 23.34 -40.30 -16.74
N ARG A 6 24.18 -41.25 -16.34
CA ARG A 6 24.66 -41.39 -14.94
C ARG A 6 25.47 -40.19 -14.45
N THR A 7 26.33 -39.63 -15.30
CA THR A 7 27.13 -38.44 -14.98
C THR A 7 26.22 -37.22 -14.82
N VAL A 8 25.21 -37.07 -15.68
CA VAL A 8 24.20 -36.01 -15.54
C VAL A 8 23.42 -36.18 -14.23
N GLY A 9 22.97 -37.40 -13.92
CA GLY A 9 22.23 -37.68 -12.68
C GLY A 9 23.02 -37.37 -11.41
N ILE A 10 24.30 -37.75 -11.36
CA ILE A 10 25.17 -37.44 -10.20
C ILE A 10 25.38 -35.93 -10.08
N ALA A 11 25.62 -35.22 -11.20
CA ALA A 11 25.81 -33.77 -11.19
C ALA A 11 24.56 -33.04 -10.69
N VAL A 12 23.37 -33.45 -11.13
CA VAL A 12 22.09 -32.90 -10.67
C VAL A 12 21.89 -33.15 -9.18
N LEU A 13 22.13 -34.38 -8.71
CA LEU A 13 21.99 -34.71 -7.28
C LEU A 13 22.95 -33.88 -6.42
N LEU A 14 24.21 -33.78 -6.83
CA LEU A 14 25.21 -32.98 -6.11
C LEU A 14 24.80 -31.51 -6.06
N ALA A 15 24.31 -30.95 -7.19
CA ALA A 15 23.82 -29.57 -7.23
C ALA A 15 22.64 -29.36 -6.27
N LEU A 16 21.69 -30.29 -6.20
CA LEU A 16 20.56 -30.22 -5.26
C LEU A 16 21.01 -30.29 -3.80
N VAL A 17 21.96 -31.17 -3.47
CA VAL A 17 22.51 -31.28 -2.11
C VAL A 17 23.24 -30.00 -1.71
N LEU A 18 24.06 -29.45 -2.61
CA LEU A 18 24.76 -28.19 -2.35
C LEU A 18 23.79 -27.01 -2.20
N ALA A 19 22.73 -26.96 -3.01
CA ALA A 19 21.69 -25.95 -2.88
C ALA A 19 20.95 -26.06 -1.54
N ALA A 20 20.59 -27.27 -1.12
CA ALA A 20 19.93 -27.52 0.17
C ALA A 20 20.84 -27.18 1.36
N ALA A 21 22.12 -27.57 1.30
CA ALA A 21 23.11 -27.24 2.32
C ALA A 21 23.33 -25.72 2.40
N GLY A 22 23.43 -25.04 1.25
CA GLY A 22 23.54 -23.58 1.19
C GLY A 22 22.33 -22.86 1.79
N ALA A 23 21.11 -23.29 1.43
CA ALA A 23 19.88 -22.76 2.02
C ALA A 23 19.82 -23.00 3.54
N GLY A 24 20.19 -24.21 3.98
CA GLY A 24 20.27 -24.55 5.41
C GLY A 24 21.27 -23.68 6.16
N LEU A 25 22.44 -23.40 5.58
CA LEU A 25 23.45 -22.51 6.16
C LEU A 25 22.94 -21.06 6.26
N VAL A 26 22.26 -20.54 5.24
CA VAL A 26 21.65 -19.20 5.29
C VAL A 26 20.64 -19.08 6.43
N VAL A 27 19.78 -20.09 6.61
CA VAL A 27 18.80 -20.09 7.70
C VAL A 27 19.48 -20.23 9.06
N TYR A 28 20.39 -21.20 9.22
CA TYR A 28 21.04 -21.49 10.49
C TYR A 28 21.98 -20.36 10.96
N SER A 29 22.65 -19.69 10.03
CA SER A 29 23.57 -18.59 10.35
C SER A 29 22.87 -17.31 10.81
N GLY A 30 21.57 -17.14 10.55
CA GLY A 30 20.85 -15.91 10.85
C GLY A 30 21.26 -14.71 9.99
N ILE A 31 21.98 -14.93 8.88
CA ILE A 31 22.45 -13.86 8.00
C ILE A 31 21.31 -13.11 7.29
N TYR A 32 20.14 -13.74 7.16
CA TYR A 32 18.96 -13.12 6.58
C TYR A 32 18.27 -12.23 7.61
N ASN A 33 18.27 -10.91 7.35
CA ASN A 33 17.60 -9.96 8.23
C ASN A 33 16.07 -10.11 8.14
N ILE A 34 15.44 -10.43 9.26
CA ILE A 34 13.98 -10.58 9.41
C ILE A 34 13.29 -9.32 9.98
N SER A 35 14.02 -8.24 10.23
CA SER A 35 13.43 -7.02 10.77
C SER A 35 12.43 -6.39 9.79
N ALA A 36 11.28 -5.94 10.28
CA ALA A 36 10.26 -5.27 9.47
C ALA A 36 10.67 -3.85 9.00
N THR A 37 11.83 -3.37 9.43
CA THR A 37 12.42 -2.08 9.01
C THR A 37 13.09 -2.13 7.63
N ALA A 38 13.24 -3.32 7.05
CA ALA A 38 13.73 -3.52 5.70
C ALA A 38 12.79 -4.48 4.95
N GLN A 39 12.56 -4.20 3.67
CA GLN A 39 11.81 -5.13 2.82
C GLN A 39 12.66 -6.38 2.52
N HIS A 40 11.99 -7.49 2.20
CA HIS A 40 12.64 -8.65 1.62
C HIS A 40 13.57 -8.26 0.48
N THR A 41 14.65 -9.03 0.29
CA THR A 41 15.47 -8.90 -0.91
C THR A 41 14.62 -9.14 -2.16
N LYS A 42 14.95 -8.50 -3.28
CA LYS A 42 14.17 -8.59 -4.53
C LYS A 42 13.86 -10.05 -4.94
N PRO A 43 14.82 -11.00 -4.92
CA PRO A 43 14.53 -12.39 -5.27
C PRO A 43 13.54 -13.07 -4.31
N VAL A 44 13.67 -12.82 -3.01
CA VAL A 44 12.77 -13.40 -2.00
C VAL A 44 11.37 -12.80 -2.14
N PHE A 45 11.27 -11.48 -2.28
CA PHE A 45 10.00 -10.80 -2.53
C PHE A 45 9.28 -11.36 -3.77
N GLN A 46 9.99 -11.47 -4.90
CA GLN A 46 9.43 -11.99 -6.15
C GLN A 46 8.97 -13.44 -6.02
N LEU A 47 9.75 -14.29 -5.35
CA LEU A 47 9.37 -15.69 -5.10
C LEU A 47 8.11 -15.78 -4.25
N LEU A 48 8.03 -15.00 -3.16
CA LEU A 48 6.86 -14.98 -2.28
C LEU A 48 5.62 -14.43 -2.97
N GLU A 49 5.74 -13.32 -3.71
CA GLU A 49 4.63 -12.75 -4.49
C GLU A 49 4.13 -13.74 -5.55
N TYR A 50 5.04 -14.37 -6.30
CA TYR A 50 4.69 -15.38 -7.30
C TYR A 50 3.98 -16.58 -6.67
N ALA A 51 4.52 -17.14 -5.59
CA ALA A 51 3.93 -18.26 -4.89
C ALA A 51 2.53 -17.93 -4.35
N MET A 52 2.36 -16.73 -3.79
CA MET A 52 1.07 -16.23 -3.31
C MET A 52 0.06 -16.12 -4.45
N ARG A 53 0.38 -15.43 -5.54
CA ARG A 53 -0.50 -15.28 -6.71
C ARG A 53 -0.90 -16.64 -7.31
N ARG A 54 0.06 -17.56 -7.46
CA ARG A 54 -0.21 -18.92 -7.97
C ARG A 54 -1.10 -19.72 -7.04
N SER A 55 -0.91 -19.56 -5.73
CA SER A 55 -1.70 -20.23 -4.69
C SER A 55 -3.15 -19.74 -4.65
N VAL A 56 -3.37 -18.43 -4.81
CA VAL A 56 -4.72 -17.85 -4.92
C VAL A 56 -5.41 -18.38 -6.17
N LYS A 57 -4.74 -18.27 -7.34
CA LYS A 57 -5.32 -18.67 -8.61
C LYS A 57 -5.77 -20.14 -8.65
N LEU A 58 -5.00 -21.02 -8.03
CA LEU A 58 -5.35 -22.45 -7.92
C LEU A 58 -6.64 -22.71 -7.14
N ARG A 59 -7.07 -21.79 -6.27
CA ARG A 59 -8.20 -21.97 -5.35
C ARG A 59 -9.45 -21.18 -5.72
N THR A 60 -9.36 -20.34 -6.75
CA THR A 60 -10.44 -19.43 -7.14
C THR A 60 -11.18 -19.89 -8.40
N ASP A 61 -10.66 -20.89 -9.11
CA ASP A 61 -11.23 -21.37 -10.37
C ASP A 61 -12.69 -21.87 -10.26
N SER A 62 -13.14 -22.29 -9.07
CA SER A 62 -14.52 -22.76 -8.83
C SER A 62 -15.42 -21.75 -8.11
N ILE A 63 -14.92 -20.55 -7.81
CA ILE A 63 -15.69 -19.53 -7.09
C ILE A 63 -16.67 -18.85 -8.05
N THR A 64 -17.96 -18.92 -7.72
CA THR A 64 -19.00 -18.20 -8.46
C THR A 64 -19.09 -16.77 -7.95
N VAL A 65 -18.87 -15.80 -8.84
CA VAL A 65 -18.95 -14.37 -8.52
C VAL A 65 -20.43 -13.94 -8.61
N PRO A 66 -21.03 -13.38 -7.54
CA PRO A 66 -22.38 -12.84 -7.59
C PRO A 66 -22.42 -11.52 -8.38
N ASP A 67 -23.60 -10.96 -8.60
CA ASP A 67 -23.71 -9.61 -9.16
C ASP A 67 -23.12 -8.57 -8.19
N LEU A 68 -22.08 -7.87 -8.65
CA LEU A 68 -21.33 -6.86 -7.91
C LEU A 68 -21.78 -5.42 -8.23
N SER A 69 -22.67 -5.24 -9.21
CA SER A 69 -23.11 -3.91 -9.67
C SER A 69 -24.22 -3.28 -8.81
N ASP A 70 -24.82 -4.06 -7.91
CA ASP A 70 -25.87 -3.57 -7.01
C ASP A 70 -25.33 -2.43 -6.11
N ARG A 71 -25.93 -1.25 -6.26
CA ARG A 71 -25.65 -0.06 -5.47
C ARG A 71 -25.73 -0.32 -3.96
N GLN A 72 -26.71 -1.11 -3.50
CA GLN A 72 -26.87 -1.41 -2.08
C GLN A 72 -25.77 -2.33 -1.56
N ARG A 73 -25.29 -3.28 -2.37
CA ARG A 73 -24.11 -4.09 -2.09
C ARG A 73 -22.87 -3.20 -1.93
N ILE A 74 -22.63 -2.29 -2.87
CA ILE A 74 -21.50 -1.35 -2.81
C ILE A 74 -21.56 -0.47 -1.56
N LEU A 75 -22.75 0.02 -1.18
CA LEU A 75 -22.94 0.84 0.03
C LEU A 75 -22.62 0.09 1.31
N ARG A 76 -23.06 -1.17 1.44
CA ARG A 76 -22.70 -2.02 2.58
C ARG A 76 -21.19 -2.31 2.59
N GLY A 77 -20.64 -2.59 1.41
CA GLY A 77 -19.21 -2.81 1.19
C GLY A 77 -18.35 -1.64 1.67
N ALA A 78 -18.74 -0.40 1.32
CA ALA A 78 -18.07 0.80 1.78
C ALA A 78 -18.06 0.91 3.33
N GLY A 79 -19.16 0.53 3.98
CA GLY A 79 -19.28 0.55 5.44
C GLY A 79 -18.35 -0.46 6.10
N HIS A 80 -18.32 -1.69 5.60
CA HIS A 80 -17.39 -2.73 6.06
C HIS A 80 -15.93 -2.32 5.80
N TYR A 81 -15.64 -1.81 4.61
CA TYR A 81 -14.31 -1.36 4.24
C TYR A 81 -13.78 -0.27 5.19
N ASN A 82 -14.60 0.74 5.46
CA ASN A 82 -14.25 1.84 6.36
C ASN A 82 -13.99 1.38 7.79
N SER A 83 -14.72 0.36 8.24
CA SER A 83 -14.63 -0.16 9.60
C SER A 83 -13.45 -1.11 9.81
N HIS A 84 -12.97 -1.76 8.74
CA HIS A 84 -12.09 -2.93 8.86
C HIS A 84 -10.82 -2.88 7.99
N CYS A 85 -10.89 -2.27 6.81
CA CYS A 85 -9.84 -2.32 5.79
C CYS A 85 -9.08 -1.00 5.66
N LEU A 86 -9.78 0.13 5.83
CA LEU A 86 -9.25 1.48 5.64
C LEU A 86 -8.00 1.76 6.48
N GLN A 87 -7.93 1.20 7.68
CA GLN A 87 -6.80 1.40 8.60
C GLN A 87 -5.45 0.97 8.01
N CYS A 88 -5.43 -0.09 7.19
CA CYS A 88 -4.22 -0.62 6.58
C CYS A 88 -4.08 -0.18 5.13
N HIS A 89 -5.19 -0.15 4.37
CA HIS A 89 -5.17 0.03 2.92
C HIS A 89 -5.37 1.48 2.45
N GLY A 90 -5.88 2.38 3.31
CA GLY A 90 -6.25 3.73 2.90
C GLY A 90 -7.40 3.73 1.90
N ALA A 91 -7.64 4.85 1.23
CA ALA A 91 -8.62 4.98 0.14
C ALA A 91 -8.23 6.18 -0.76
N PRO A 92 -8.92 6.43 -1.90
CA PRO A 92 -8.67 7.62 -2.70
C PRO A 92 -8.70 8.90 -1.85
N GLY A 93 -7.55 9.58 -1.74
CA GLY A 93 -7.41 10.77 -0.92
C GLY A 93 -7.49 10.55 0.60
N VAL A 94 -7.42 9.31 1.09
CA VAL A 94 -7.38 9.01 2.53
C VAL A 94 -6.17 8.13 2.87
N SER A 95 -5.35 8.61 3.81
CA SER A 95 -4.15 7.90 4.25
C SER A 95 -4.52 6.63 5.03
N PRO A 96 -3.75 5.53 4.88
CA PRO A 96 -3.67 4.49 5.90
C PRO A 96 -3.31 5.08 7.27
N HIS A 97 -3.64 4.35 8.33
CA HIS A 97 -3.27 4.76 9.69
C HIS A 97 -1.78 4.47 9.95
N ALA A 98 -1.20 5.16 10.93
CA ALA A 98 0.25 5.08 11.23
C ALA A 98 0.79 3.66 11.44
N LEU A 99 -0.06 2.72 11.90
CA LEU A 99 0.31 1.31 12.05
C LEU A 99 0.72 0.66 10.72
N ALA A 100 0.12 1.08 9.60
CA ALA A 100 0.36 0.52 8.27
C ALA A 100 1.78 0.82 7.76
N PHE A 101 2.36 1.95 8.19
CA PHE A 101 3.69 2.39 7.75
C PHE A 101 4.83 1.50 8.29
N GLY A 102 4.56 0.70 9.34
CA GLY A 102 5.51 -0.26 9.91
C GLY A 102 5.31 -1.70 9.43
N MET A 103 4.35 -1.96 8.55
CA MET A 103 4.00 -3.31 8.11
C MET A 103 4.88 -3.76 6.94
N THR A 104 5.48 -4.95 7.08
CA THR A 104 6.26 -5.60 6.03
C THR A 104 5.74 -7.03 5.84
N PRO A 105 5.19 -7.40 4.66
CA PRO A 105 5.06 -6.56 3.46
C PRO A 105 4.10 -5.38 3.65
N ALA A 106 4.33 -4.32 2.88
CA ALA A 106 3.48 -3.13 2.83
C ALA A 106 2.05 -3.51 2.42
N PRO A 107 1.00 -3.04 3.13
CA PRO A 107 -0.38 -3.17 2.68
C PRO A 107 -0.55 -2.49 1.32
N VAL A 108 -1.10 -3.20 0.34
CA VAL A 108 -1.26 -2.66 -1.01
C VAL A 108 -2.36 -1.61 -1.05
N ASN A 109 -2.22 -0.61 -1.93
CA ASN A 109 -3.33 0.24 -2.30
C ASN A 109 -4.33 -0.56 -3.15
N LEU A 110 -5.59 -0.61 -2.72
CA LEU A 110 -6.58 -1.50 -3.33
C LEU A 110 -7.11 -1.02 -4.69
N VAL A 111 -6.84 0.22 -5.10
CA VAL A 111 -7.10 0.68 -6.48
C VAL A 111 -6.29 -0.13 -7.49
N SER A 112 -5.02 -0.42 -7.18
CA SER A 112 -4.20 -1.29 -8.04
C SER A 112 -4.72 -2.73 -8.05
N THR A 113 -5.18 -3.21 -6.90
CA THR A 113 -5.71 -4.57 -6.76
C THR A 113 -6.97 -4.75 -7.61
N ALA A 114 -7.91 -3.79 -7.53
CA ALA A 114 -9.12 -3.78 -8.34
C ALA A 114 -8.85 -3.71 -9.87
N ARG A 115 -7.71 -3.17 -10.31
CA ARG A 115 -7.31 -3.14 -11.73
C ARG A 115 -6.63 -4.43 -12.19
N GLU A 116 -5.92 -5.12 -11.29
CA GLU A 116 -5.01 -6.23 -11.63
C GLU A 116 -5.58 -7.63 -11.28
N TRP A 117 -6.55 -7.71 -10.37
CA TRP A 117 -7.05 -8.98 -9.81
C TRP A 117 -8.51 -9.22 -10.20
N LEU A 118 -8.88 -10.49 -10.32
CA LEU A 118 -10.28 -10.88 -10.53
C LEU A 118 -11.05 -10.80 -9.21
N ALA A 119 -12.35 -10.48 -9.27
CA ALA A 119 -13.24 -10.45 -8.10
C ALA A 119 -13.13 -11.70 -7.20
N ALA A 120 -13.07 -12.90 -7.82
CA ALA A 120 -12.93 -14.16 -7.10
C ALA A 120 -11.61 -14.26 -6.33
N ASP A 121 -10.52 -13.71 -6.88
CA ASP A 121 -9.21 -13.69 -6.22
C ASP A 121 -9.22 -12.72 -5.04
N ILE A 122 -9.82 -11.54 -5.21
CA ILE A 122 -10.01 -10.54 -4.14
C ILE A 122 -10.84 -11.14 -3.01
N TYR A 123 -11.97 -11.76 -3.33
CA TYR A 123 -12.83 -12.47 -2.37
C TYR A 123 -12.04 -13.51 -1.58
N TRP A 124 -11.28 -14.37 -2.26
CA TRP A 124 -10.53 -15.45 -1.60
C TRP A 124 -9.45 -14.89 -0.65
N VAL A 125 -8.75 -13.84 -1.07
CA VAL A 125 -7.74 -13.17 -0.24
C VAL A 125 -8.36 -12.50 0.97
N ILE A 126 -9.51 -11.83 0.84
CA ILE A 126 -10.21 -11.25 2.00
C ILE A 126 -10.66 -12.38 2.94
N LYS A 127 -11.29 -13.43 2.40
CA LYS A 127 -11.82 -14.53 3.20
C LYS A 127 -10.74 -15.22 4.03
N HIS A 128 -9.62 -15.55 3.42
CA HIS A 128 -8.60 -16.42 4.03
C HIS A 128 -7.32 -15.69 4.48
N GLY A 129 -7.19 -14.40 4.16
CA GLY A 129 -5.99 -13.63 4.47
C GLY A 129 -4.75 -14.09 3.73
N ILE A 130 -3.59 -13.56 4.14
CA ILE A 130 -2.29 -13.95 3.59
C ILE A 130 -1.36 -14.32 4.75
N LYS A 131 -0.91 -15.57 4.77
CA LYS A 131 0.05 -16.06 5.78
C LYS A 131 1.34 -15.24 5.75
N MET A 132 1.93 -15.06 6.93
CA MET A 132 3.17 -14.29 7.13
C MET A 132 3.05 -12.84 6.63
N SER A 133 1.85 -12.27 6.78
CA SER A 133 1.57 -10.85 6.54
C SER A 133 0.65 -10.32 7.63
N GLY A 134 0.40 -9.01 7.63
CA GLY A 134 -0.61 -8.42 8.49
C GLY A 134 -2.05 -8.50 7.96
N MET A 135 -2.32 -9.21 6.86
CA MET A 135 -3.66 -9.41 6.31
C MET A 135 -4.33 -10.66 6.95
N PRO A 136 -5.31 -10.49 7.85
CA PRO A 136 -5.94 -11.61 8.55
C PRO A 136 -6.99 -12.32 7.67
N ALA A 137 -7.40 -13.51 8.11
CA ALA A 137 -8.55 -14.22 7.56
C ALA A 137 -9.86 -13.64 8.12
N TRP A 138 -10.69 -13.06 7.26
CA TRP A 138 -11.95 -12.43 7.68
C TRP A 138 -13.12 -13.40 7.82
N GLU A 139 -12.98 -14.65 7.35
CA GLU A 139 -14.03 -15.68 7.47
C GLU A 139 -14.49 -15.97 8.91
N TYR A 140 -13.67 -15.65 9.91
CA TYR A 140 -13.99 -15.82 11.32
C TYR A 140 -14.81 -14.68 11.92
N GLN A 141 -14.99 -13.56 11.19
CA GLN A 141 -15.67 -12.36 11.68
C GLN A 141 -16.69 -11.79 10.69
N MET A 142 -16.71 -12.27 9.43
CA MET A 142 -17.58 -11.76 8.38
C MET A 142 -18.26 -12.91 7.63
N SER A 143 -19.50 -12.68 7.23
CA SER A 143 -20.19 -13.62 6.34
C SER A 143 -19.66 -13.51 4.91
N ASP A 144 -19.91 -14.53 4.09
CA ASP A 144 -19.57 -14.47 2.66
C ASP A 144 -20.27 -13.32 1.94
N GLN A 145 -21.47 -12.95 2.37
CA GLN A 145 -22.19 -11.82 1.80
C GLN A 145 -21.48 -10.50 2.09
N ASP A 146 -21.02 -10.30 3.33
CA ASP A 146 -20.28 -9.09 3.72
C ASP A 146 -18.94 -8.99 2.97
N ILE A 147 -18.25 -10.12 2.77
CA ILE A 147 -17.01 -10.17 2.00
C ILE A 147 -17.28 -9.79 0.53
N TRP A 148 -18.35 -10.33 -0.09
CA TRP A 148 -18.72 -9.94 -1.45
C TRP A 148 -19.17 -8.47 -1.55
N ASP A 149 -19.79 -7.93 -0.50
CA ASP A 149 -20.08 -6.50 -0.41
C ASP A 149 -18.79 -5.68 -0.44
N ILE A 150 -17.76 -6.07 0.32
CA ILE A 150 -16.43 -5.43 0.28
C ILE A 150 -15.81 -5.55 -1.12
N VAL A 151 -15.87 -6.72 -1.76
CA VAL A 151 -15.30 -6.93 -3.10
C VAL A 151 -15.94 -5.99 -4.12
N ALA A 152 -17.28 -5.88 -4.12
CA ALA A 152 -17.99 -4.95 -5.00
C ALA A 152 -17.56 -3.49 -4.78
N PHE A 153 -17.37 -3.08 -3.51
CA PHE A 153 -16.85 -1.77 -3.21
C PHE A 153 -15.41 -1.58 -3.71
N VAL A 154 -14.52 -2.56 -3.47
CA VAL A 154 -13.12 -2.53 -3.92
C VAL A 154 -13.03 -2.38 -5.44
N GLU A 155 -13.82 -3.12 -6.21
CA GLU A 155 -13.87 -3.02 -7.68
C GLU A 155 -14.29 -1.63 -8.17
N MET A 156 -15.12 -0.91 -7.42
CA MET A 156 -15.51 0.47 -7.74
C MET A 156 -14.42 1.49 -7.38
N THR A 157 -13.54 1.22 -6.41
CA THR A 157 -12.56 2.22 -5.94
C THR A 157 -11.72 2.91 -7.03
N PRO A 158 -11.31 2.27 -8.15
CA PRO A 158 -10.57 2.95 -9.21
C PRO A 158 -11.33 4.05 -9.94
N THR A 159 -12.66 4.08 -9.84
CA THR A 159 -13.52 5.08 -10.48
C THR A 159 -13.91 6.23 -9.56
N LEU A 160 -13.51 6.17 -8.28
CA LEU A 160 -13.88 7.18 -7.29
C LEU A 160 -12.82 8.27 -7.18
N SER A 161 -13.26 9.52 -7.31
CA SER A 161 -12.51 10.66 -6.79
C SER A 161 -12.52 10.67 -5.25
N PRO A 162 -11.61 11.40 -4.59
CA PRO A 162 -11.64 11.57 -3.14
C PRO A 162 -12.98 12.07 -2.61
N LYS A 163 -13.62 13.00 -3.33
CA LYS A 163 -14.93 13.56 -2.97
C LYS A 163 -16.05 12.51 -3.07
N GLU A 164 -16.06 11.71 -4.12
CA GLU A 164 -17.05 10.65 -4.31
C GLU A 164 -16.90 9.55 -3.27
N TYR A 165 -15.67 9.14 -2.96
CA TYR A 165 -15.40 8.21 -1.87
C TYR A 165 -15.90 8.74 -0.51
N ALA A 166 -15.64 10.02 -0.20
CA ALA A 166 -16.12 10.63 1.04
C ALA A 166 -17.65 10.67 1.11
N ALA A 167 -18.32 11.03 0.01
CA ALA A 167 -19.78 11.05 -0.07
C ALA A 167 -20.37 9.64 0.15
N LEU A 168 -19.83 8.64 -0.53
CA LEU A 168 -20.26 7.24 -0.40
C LEU A 168 -20.05 6.70 1.02
N SER A 169 -18.93 7.05 1.65
CA SER A 169 -18.59 6.69 3.02
C SER A 169 -19.60 7.27 4.03
N ASN A 170 -19.96 8.54 3.85
CA ASN A 170 -20.95 9.22 4.69
C ASN A 170 -22.34 8.61 4.52
N GLU A 171 -22.76 8.36 3.28
CA GLU A 171 -24.05 7.71 2.98
C GLU A 171 -24.14 6.32 3.63
N SER A 172 -23.06 5.52 3.53
CA SER A 172 -22.99 4.22 4.20
C SER A 172 -23.14 4.35 5.72
N ALA A 173 -22.42 5.29 6.34
CA ALA A 173 -22.50 5.53 7.79
C ALA A 173 -23.91 5.95 8.24
N GLU A 174 -24.58 6.83 7.48
CA GLU A 174 -25.97 7.23 7.73
C GLU A 174 -26.94 6.05 7.62
N GLN A 175 -26.76 5.19 6.62
CA GLN A 175 -27.59 4.00 6.43
C GLN A 175 -27.42 3.00 7.58
N HIS A 176 -26.19 2.80 8.07
CA HIS A 176 -25.92 1.98 9.26
C HIS A 176 -26.57 2.58 10.51
N ALA A 177 -26.45 3.89 10.73
CA ALA A 177 -27.07 4.58 11.86
C ALA A 177 -28.60 4.47 11.83
N ASN A 178 -29.23 4.60 10.66
CA ASN A 178 -30.68 4.48 10.51
C ASN A 178 -31.17 3.05 10.73
N ARG A 179 -30.44 2.03 10.25
CA ARG A 179 -30.76 0.62 10.56
C ARG A 179 -30.68 0.33 12.05
N GLN A 180 -29.67 0.85 12.75
CA GLN A 180 -29.54 0.68 14.19
C GLN A 180 -30.66 1.37 14.97
N LYS A 181 -31.13 2.56 14.54
CA LYS A 181 -32.28 3.24 15.14
C LYS A 181 -33.58 2.43 15.04
N HIS A 182 -33.75 1.64 13.97
CA HIS A 182 -34.92 0.77 13.79
C HIS A 182 -34.83 -0.58 14.52
N THR A 183 -33.65 -0.97 15.00
CA THR A 183 -33.44 -2.25 15.70
C THR A 183 -33.14 -2.10 17.21
N ARG A 184 -32.86 -0.88 17.71
CA ARG A 184 -32.56 -0.64 19.14
C ARG A 184 -33.75 -0.11 19.93
N LYS A 185 -34.05 -0.76 21.07
CA LYS A 185 -34.58 -0.08 22.26
C LYS A 185 -33.51 0.91 22.78
N PRO A 186 -33.90 2.05 23.38
CA PRO A 186 -32.96 3.10 23.78
C PRO A 186 -32.05 2.61 24.91
N SER A 187 -30.74 2.69 24.69
CA SER A 187 -29.70 2.56 25.71
C SER A 187 -28.72 3.73 25.55
N MET A 188 -28.18 4.19 26.67
CA MET A 188 -27.65 5.54 26.88
C MET A 188 -26.27 5.81 26.27
N ALA A 189 -26.11 7.10 25.91
CA ALA A 189 -24.92 7.96 25.84
C ALA A 189 -23.63 7.44 25.17
N ALA A 190 -23.30 8.10 24.06
CA ALA A 190 -21.98 8.11 23.43
C ALA A 190 -20.97 8.95 24.24
N ALA A 191 -19.72 8.50 24.27
CA ALA A 191 -18.59 9.26 24.79
C ALA A 191 -18.14 10.34 23.79
N PRO A 192 -17.61 11.48 24.26
CA PRO A 192 -17.15 12.57 23.40
C PRO A 192 -15.82 12.24 22.69
N PRO A 193 -15.53 12.89 21.54
CA PRO A 193 -14.26 12.72 20.84
C PRO A 193 -13.09 13.35 21.60
N PRO A 194 -11.86 12.83 21.46
CA PRO A 194 -10.67 13.45 22.03
C PRO A 194 -10.32 14.75 21.29
N SER A 195 -10.02 15.77 22.08
CA SER A 195 -9.56 17.10 21.66
C SER A 195 -8.12 17.05 21.12
N ALA A 196 -7.87 17.81 20.06
CA ALA A 196 -6.55 18.01 19.45
C ALA A 196 -5.55 18.70 20.39
N PRO A 197 -4.23 18.45 20.26
CA PRO A 197 -3.22 19.39 20.72
C PRO A 197 -2.77 20.34 19.61
N ALA A 198 -2.29 21.48 20.08
CA ALA A 198 -2.03 22.72 19.38
C ALA A 198 -0.64 22.83 18.74
N SER A 199 -0.57 23.75 17.78
CA SER A 199 0.54 24.67 17.44
C SER A 199 1.85 24.15 16.86
N LEU A 200 2.14 24.66 15.65
CA LEU A 200 3.42 24.64 14.95
C LEU A 200 4.51 25.43 15.73
N PRO A 201 5.79 25.02 15.68
CA PRO A 201 6.91 25.81 16.19
C PRO A 201 7.36 26.93 15.22
N PRO A 202 8.12 27.93 15.70
CA PRO A 202 8.46 29.14 14.95
C PRO A 202 9.51 28.92 13.84
N SER A 203 9.50 29.83 12.88
CA SER A 203 10.31 29.90 11.65
C SER A 203 11.82 30.01 11.88
N VAL A 204 12.61 29.20 11.15
CA VAL A 204 14.08 29.20 11.13
C VAL A 204 14.62 30.31 10.19
N PRO A 205 15.72 31.04 10.53
CA PRO A 205 16.28 32.11 9.71
C PRO A 205 16.87 31.66 8.36
N ALA A 206 16.87 32.59 7.40
CA ALA A 206 17.14 32.37 5.97
C ALA A 206 18.61 32.07 5.57
N SER A 207 19.53 31.89 6.52
CA SER A 207 20.97 31.74 6.24
C SER A 207 21.48 30.29 6.14
N ILE A 208 20.64 29.26 6.33
CA ILE A 208 21.03 27.84 6.20
C ILE A 208 20.85 27.33 4.76
N ARG A 209 21.20 28.17 3.77
CA ARG A 209 20.77 28.01 2.38
C ARG A 209 21.95 27.99 1.42
N GLN A 210 22.84 26.98 1.48
CA GLN A 210 23.79 26.74 0.38
C GLN A 210 24.24 25.27 0.27
N GLN A 211 23.56 24.57 -0.64
CA GLN A 211 24.11 23.73 -1.73
C GLN A 211 24.87 22.46 -1.31
N GLY A 212 24.09 21.38 -1.09
CA GLY A 212 24.54 20.03 -0.72
C GLY A 212 23.69 19.41 0.39
N ALA A 213 23.18 20.27 1.28
CA ALA A 213 22.28 19.95 2.41
C ALA A 213 20.82 20.40 2.18
N LEU A 214 20.47 20.88 0.98
CA LEU A 214 19.16 21.48 0.63
C LEU A 214 18.07 20.45 0.31
N LEU A 215 18.48 19.27 -0.12
CA LEU A 215 17.69 18.05 -0.21
C LEU A 215 18.12 17.21 1.01
N GLY A 216 17.36 16.35 1.65
CA GLY A 216 17.88 15.56 2.78
C GLY A 216 18.89 14.45 2.40
N ASP A 217 19.00 13.42 3.24
CA ASP A 217 19.79 12.21 2.96
C ASP A 217 19.00 11.28 2.02
N ALA A 218 19.45 11.14 0.77
CA ALA A 218 18.79 10.29 -0.23
C ALA A 218 18.68 8.80 0.18
N LYS A 219 19.64 8.26 0.96
CA LYS A 219 19.53 6.88 1.47
C LYS A 219 18.43 6.78 2.52
N ALA A 220 18.31 7.77 3.40
CA ALA A 220 17.19 7.87 4.33
C ALA A 220 15.87 8.05 3.58
N GLY A 221 15.86 8.87 2.54
CA GLY A 221 14.71 9.13 1.68
C GLY A 221 14.16 7.90 1.01
N ARG A 222 15.03 7.05 0.45
CA ARG A 222 14.62 5.76 -0.12
C ARG A 222 13.95 4.85 0.91
N ARG A 223 14.45 4.83 2.16
CA ARG A 223 13.83 4.05 3.23
C ARG A 223 12.48 4.64 3.65
N ALA A 224 12.43 5.96 3.83
CA ALA A 224 11.21 6.67 4.18
C ALA A 224 10.13 6.51 3.11
N ALA A 225 10.47 6.58 1.82
CA ALA A 225 9.52 6.34 0.72
C ALA A 225 8.92 4.92 0.75
N GLY A 226 9.67 3.92 1.19
CA GLY A 226 9.14 2.57 1.46
C GLY A 226 8.20 2.55 2.67
N GLN A 227 8.59 3.22 3.76
CA GLN A 227 7.84 3.29 5.01
C GLN A 227 6.50 4.03 4.87
N TYR A 228 6.48 5.17 4.18
CA TYR A 228 5.25 5.93 3.88
C TYR A 228 4.45 5.33 2.72
N LEU A 229 4.72 4.06 2.35
CA LEU A 229 3.94 3.28 1.38
C LEU A 229 3.88 3.89 -0.03
N CYS A 230 4.82 4.77 -0.42
CA CYS A 230 4.83 5.39 -1.75
C CYS A 230 4.88 4.32 -2.87
N ALA A 231 5.58 3.21 -2.61
CA ALA A 231 5.68 2.04 -3.49
C ALA A 231 4.35 1.36 -3.83
N THR A 232 3.30 1.59 -3.04
CA THR A 232 1.99 0.97 -3.25
C THR A 232 1.17 1.71 -4.31
N CYS A 233 1.51 2.97 -4.59
CA CYS A 233 0.84 3.81 -5.59
C CYS A 233 1.72 4.09 -6.80
N HIS A 234 3.02 4.25 -6.60
CA HIS A 234 3.98 4.64 -7.62
C HIS A 234 4.94 3.51 -7.95
N GLU A 235 5.32 3.45 -9.23
CA GLU A 235 6.55 2.78 -9.63
C GLU A 235 7.76 3.66 -9.28
N ILE A 236 8.71 3.09 -8.53
CA ILE A 236 9.86 3.83 -8.00
C ILE A 236 11.14 3.01 -8.20
N PRO A 237 12.04 3.42 -9.10
CA PRO A 237 13.30 2.71 -9.34
C PRO A 237 14.11 2.54 -8.06
N GLY A 238 14.44 1.28 -7.74
CA GLY A 238 15.22 0.94 -6.56
C GLY A 238 14.38 0.60 -5.32
N ILE A 239 13.06 0.74 -5.31
CA ILE A 239 12.23 0.23 -4.20
C ILE A 239 11.64 -1.14 -4.59
N VAL A 240 11.85 -2.14 -3.73
CA VAL A 240 11.31 -3.49 -3.95
C VAL A 240 9.79 -3.47 -3.83
N GLY A 241 9.09 -4.04 -4.81
CA GLY A 241 7.62 -4.05 -4.85
C GLY A 241 6.97 -2.76 -5.34
N ALA A 242 7.75 -1.75 -5.72
CA ALA A 242 7.25 -0.50 -6.29
C ALA A 242 7.02 -0.62 -7.80
N ASN A 243 5.98 -1.35 -8.20
CA ASN A 243 5.60 -1.60 -9.60
C ASN A 243 4.08 -1.42 -9.81
N ARG A 244 3.50 -0.41 -9.16
CA ARG A 244 2.07 -0.11 -9.20
C ARG A 244 1.84 1.22 -9.92
N HIS A 245 0.76 1.26 -10.69
CA HIS A 245 0.41 2.38 -11.57
C HIS A 245 -0.92 3.03 -11.10
N VAL A 246 -0.98 3.38 -9.81
CA VAL A 246 -2.09 4.19 -9.28
C VAL A 246 -1.77 5.66 -9.52
N GLY A 247 -0.58 6.09 -9.11
CA GLY A 247 0.03 7.35 -9.52
C GLY A 247 0.99 7.16 -10.70
N PRO A 248 1.45 8.26 -11.32
CA PRO A 248 2.44 8.20 -12.39
C PRO A 248 3.76 7.62 -11.87
N PRO A 249 4.57 6.94 -12.71
CA PRO A 249 5.87 6.46 -12.28
C PRO A 249 6.79 7.65 -11.91
N LEU A 250 7.72 7.44 -10.99
CA LEU A 250 8.58 8.50 -10.44
C LEU A 250 10.01 8.51 -11.00
N ASN A 251 10.34 7.66 -11.97
CA ASN A 251 11.57 7.81 -12.76
C ASN A 251 11.63 9.20 -13.41
N GLY A 252 12.79 9.84 -13.37
CA GLY A 252 13.01 11.17 -13.93
C GLY A 252 12.24 12.29 -13.24
N ILE A 253 11.59 12.05 -12.08
CA ILE A 253 10.77 13.10 -11.44
C ILE A 253 11.58 14.36 -11.15
N GLY A 254 12.90 14.25 -10.88
CA GLY A 254 13.76 15.41 -10.67
C GLY A 254 13.95 16.33 -11.89
N SER A 255 13.77 15.81 -13.11
CA SER A 255 13.92 16.58 -14.36
C SER A 255 12.61 17.21 -14.84
N ARG A 256 11.45 16.76 -14.31
CA ARG A 256 10.13 17.25 -14.73
C ARG A 256 9.94 18.72 -14.33
N LYS A 257 9.27 19.51 -15.16
CA LYS A 257 9.01 20.94 -14.89
C LYS A 257 7.98 21.18 -13.79
N TYR A 258 7.00 20.27 -13.65
CA TYR A 258 5.87 20.43 -12.74
C TYR A 258 5.67 19.17 -11.90
N ILE A 259 5.27 19.37 -10.64
CA ILE A 259 4.77 18.31 -9.76
C ILE A 259 3.25 18.27 -9.93
N ALA A 260 2.71 17.09 -10.23
CA ALA A 260 1.29 16.85 -10.51
C ALA A 260 0.67 17.78 -11.58
N GLY A 261 1.49 18.46 -12.39
CA GLY A 261 1.03 19.43 -13.39
C GLY A 261 0.56 20.78 -12.82
N ILE A 262 0.66 21.01 -11.51
CA ILE A 262 0.04 22.16 -10.83
C ILE A 262 1.04 23.19 -10.29
N ILE A 263 2.23 22.75 -9.86
CA ILE A 263 3.24 23.59 -9.21
C ILE A 263 4.60 23.33 -9.82
N SER A 264 5.47 24.34 -9.84
CA SER A 264 6.84 24.19 -10.35
C SER A 264 7.62 23.17 -9.51
N ASN A 265 8.41 22.34 -10.18
CA ASN A 265 9.23 21.34 -9.53
C ASN A 265 10.53 21.96 -9.02
N ASN A 266 10.59 22.19 -7.72
CA ASN A 266 11.79 22.59 -6.97
C ASN A 266 11.76 21.91 -5.60
N PRO A 267 12.90 21.86 -4.87
CA PRO A 267 12.99 21.17 -3.59
C PRO A 267 11.92 21.60 -2.57
N GLU A 268 11.63 22.89 -2.50
CA GLU A 268 10.66 23.46 -1.56
C GLU A 268 9.23 23.01 -1.88
N ASN A 269 8.84 23.06 -3.15
CA ASN A 269 7.53 22.60 -3.60
C ASN A 269 7.38 21.09 -3.52
N MET A 270 8.47 20.33 -3.73
CA MET A 270 8.46 18.87 -3.52
C MET A 270 8.17 18.52 -2.07
N VAL A 271 8.83 19.19 -1.11
CA VAL A 271 8.55 18.99 0.33
C VAL A 271 7.09 19.32 0.64
N ARG A 272 6.58 20.46 0.15
CA ARG A 272 5.17 20.84 0.36
C ARG A 272 4.20 19.82 -0.22
N TRP A 273 4.48 19.31 -1.43
CA TRP A 273 3.68 18.27 -2.08
C TRP A 273 3.69 16.94 -1.33
N LEU A 274 4.83 16.54 -0.77
CA LEU A 274 4.94 15.30 0.00
C LEU A 274 4.19 15.37 1.34
N GLN A 275 4.12 16.55 1.96
CA GLN A 275 3.45 16.73 3.25
C GLN A 275 1.95 16.97 3.13
N ASN A 276 1.55 17.83 2.18
CA ASN A 276 0.17 18.34 2.06
C ASN A 276 -0.31 18.38 0.60
N PRO A 277 -0.30 17.25 -0.13
CA PRO A 277 -0.73 17.22 -1.53
C PRO A 277 -2.14 17.79 -1.73
N GLN A 278 -3.09 17.52 -0.81
CA GLN A 278 -4.48 17.94 -0.96
C GLN A 278 -4.71 19.43 -0.67
N GLN A 279 -3.78 20.08 0.04
CA GLN A 279 -3.81 21.54 0.20
C GLN A 279 -3.37 22.27 -1.08
N LEU A 280 -2.53 21.62 -1.90
CA LEU A 280 -2.03 22.17 -3.16
C LEU A 280 -2.94 21.83 -4.34
N ASP A 281 -3.47 20.61 -4.36
CA ASP A 281 -4.53 20.18 -5.28
C ASP A 281 -5.64 19.46 -4.51
N PRO A 282 -6.78 20.13 -4.26
CA PRO A 282 -7.94 19.53 -3.59
C PRO A 282 -8.53 18.31 -4.29
N LEU A 283 -8.18 18.05 -5.56
CA LEU A 283 -8.61 16.87 -6.31
C LEU A 283 -7.61 15.71 -6.22
N SER A 284 -6.46 15.91 -5.57
CA SER A 284 -5.41 14.90 -5.48
C SER A 284 -5.90 13.65 -4.75
N ALA A 285 -5.74 12.50 -5.41
CA ALA A 285 -5.95 11.19 -4.80
C ALA A 285 -4.76 10.76 -3.93
N MET A 286 -3.61 11.42 -4.02
CA MET A 286 -2.50 11.24 -3.08
C MET A 286 -2.91 11.84 -1.75
N PRO A 287 -3.04 11.05 -0.67
CA PRO A 287 -3.47 11.55 0.62
C PRO A 287 -2.34 12.29 1.34
N ASP A 288 -2.72 13.09 2.33
CA ASP A 288 -1.78 13.61 3.32
C ASP A 288 -1.31 12.45 4.22
N LEU A 289 -0.12 11.91 3.94
CA LEU A 289 0.46 10.74 4.63
C LEU A 289 1.10 11.09 5.99
N GLY A 290 1.08 12.35 6.40
CA GLY A 290 1.72 12.81 7.64
C GLY A 290 3.25 12.77 7.59
N VAL A 291 3.84 12.90 6.41
CA VAL A 291 5.31 12.89 6.23
C VAL A 291 5.92 14.04 7.03
N THR A 292 6.92 13.74 7.86
CA THR A 292 7.63 14.78 8.63
C THR A 292 8.44 15.69 7.70
N GLU A 293 8.71 16.93 8.10
CA GLU A 293 9.58 17.85 7.33
C GLU A 293 10.93 17.23 6.99
N LYS A 294 11.53 16.52 7.95
CA LYS A 294 12.81 15.84 7.76
C LYS A 294 12.69 14.74 6.70
N ASP A 295 11.70 13.87 6.83
CA ASP A 295 11.51 12.76 5.89
C ASP A 295 11.13 13.28 4.51
N ALA A 296 10.33 14.33 4.41
CA ALA A 296 9.97 14.95 3.14
C ALA A 296 11.21 15.51 2.42
N ARG A 297 12.16 16.11 3.15
CA ARG A 297 13.45 16.53 2.58
C ARG A 297 14.28 15.34 2.13
N ASP A 298 14.40 14.31 2.96
CA ASP A 298 15.15 13.09 2.64
C ASP A 298 14.57 12.40 1.39
N ILE A 299 13.24 12.23 1.33
CA ILE A 299 12.52 11.67 0.19
C ILE A 299 12.73 12.55 -1.05
N SER A 300 12.60 13.86 -0.92
CA SER A 300 12.88 14.81 -2.02
C SER A 300 14.29 14.56 -2.57
N ALA A 301 15.32 14.47 -1.73
CA ALA A 301 16.68 14.14 -2.17
C ALA A 301 16.76 12.87 -3.00
N TYR A 302 16.12 11.81 -2.52
CA TYR A 302 16.07 10.54 -3.24
C TYR A 302 15.35 10.68 -4.59
N LEU A 303 14.20 11.36 -4.64
CA LEU A 303 13.44 11.57 -5.87
C LEU A 303 14.24 12.34 -6.93
N TYR A 304 15.06 13.32 -6.51
CA TYR A 304 15.97 14.04 -7.41
C TYR A 304 17.18 13.21 -7.89
N THR A 305 17.42 12.03 -7.30
CA THR A 305 18.41 11.06 -7.85
C THR A 305 17.81 10.07 -8.85
N LEU A 306 16.48 10.09 -9.05
CA LEU A 306 15.83 9.20 -9.99
C LEU A 306 15.93 9.78 -11.40
N ASP A 307 16.84 9.23 -12.19
CA ASP A 307 16.97 9.57 -13.61
C ASP A 307 15.80 9.00 -14.43
N ASP A 308 15.59 9.58 -15.62
CA ASP A 308 14.74 8.94 -16.63
C ASP A 308 15.37 7.59 -16.99
N VAL A 309 14.60 6.52 -16.85
CA VAL A 309 15.04 5.20 -17.32
C VAL A 309 14.81 5.19 -18.83
N GLU A 310 15.89 5.08 -19.61
CA GLU A 310 15.83 4.81 -21.06
C GLU A 310 15.09 3.50 -21.38
#